data_AF-A0AB33TVY3-F1
#
_entry.id   AF-A0AB33TVY3-F1
#
_cell.length_a   1.000
_cell.length_b   1.000
_cell.length_c   1.000
_cell.angle_alpha   90.00
_cell.angle_beta   90.00
_cell.angle_gamma   90.00
#
_symmetry.space_group_name_H-M   'P 1'
#
loop_
_entity.id
_entity.type
_entity.pdbx_description
1 polymer ?
#
loop_
_entity_poly.entity_id
_entity_poly.type
_entity_poly.pdbx_seq_one_letter_code
_entity_poly.pdbx_strand_id
1 'polypeptide(L)'
;MLKLINRQLTEKNLKVEKASAAVVDATIIQTAGSKQRQTIEVDEEGQVSGQTTPSKDSDARWIKKNGLYKLGYKQHTRTDAEGYIEKLHITPANAHECKHLSPLLEGLPKGTTVYADKGYDSAENRQHLEERQLLDGIMRKACRNRPLTETQTKRNRYLSKTRYVVEQSFGTLHRKFRYARAAYFGLIKVSAQSHLKAMCLNLLKAANRLSAPVAA
;
A
#
# COMPACT_ATOMS: atom_id res chain seq x y z
N MET A 1 -14.44 -9.73 -6.72
CA MET A 1 -13.56 -10.47 -7.67
C MET A 1 -12.20 -10.83 -7.08
N LEU A 2 -11.35 -9.90 -6.61
CA LEU A 2 -10.02 -10.24 -6.06
C LEU A 2 -10.07 -11.32 -4.96
N LYS A 3 -11.02 -11.21 -4.02
CA LYS A 3 -11.27 -12.25 -2.99
C LYS A 3 -11.53 -13.64 -3.58
N LEU A 4 -12.28 -13.72 -4.68
CA LEU A 4 -12.60 -14.97 -5.35
C LEU A 4 -11.36 -15.59 -6.00
N ILE A 5 -10.54 -14.78 -6.68
CA ILE A 5 -9.27 -15.25 -7.26
C ILE A 5 -8.36 -15.77 -6.16
N ASN A 6 -8.18 -15.03 -5.06
CA ASN A 6 -7.36 -15.48 -3.95
C ASN A 6 -7.87 -16.79 -3.35
N ARG A 7 -9.19 -16.97 -3.21
CA ARG A 7 -9.78 -18.23 -2.76
C ARG A 7 -9.42 -19.38 -3.71
N GLN A 8 -9.60 -19.21 -5.01
CA GLN A 8 -9.27 -20.22 -6.02
C GLN A 8 -7.76 -20.55 -6.06
N LEU A 9 -6.90 -19.55 -5.87
CA LEU A 9 -5.44 -19.77 -5.80
C LEU A 9 -5.05 -20.58 -4.56
N THR A 10 -5.70 -20.34 -3.41
CA THR A 10 -5.53 -21.17 -2.22
C THR A 10 -6.04 -22.59 -2.45
N GLU A 11 -7.27 -22.76 -2.97
CA GLU A 11 -7.87 -24.07 -3.28
C GLU A 11 -7.00 -24.92 -4.23
N LYS A 12 -6.22 -24.26 -5.11
CA LYS A 12 -5.29 -24.91 -6.04
C LYS A 12 -3.85 -25.03 -5.50
N ASN A 13 -3.60 -24.73 -4.23
CA ASN A 13 -2.28 -24.74 -3.58
C ASN A 13 -1.24 -23.81 -4.24
N LEU A 14 -1.69 -22.77 -4.96
CA LEU A 14 -0.82 -21.78 -5.60
C LEU A 14 -0.50 -20.61 -4.65
N LYS A 15 -1.39 -20.34 -3.70
CA LYS A 15 -1.17 -19.42 -2.58
C LYS A 15 -1.10 -20.26 -1.30
N VAL A 16 0.00 -20.15 -0.55
CA VAL A 16 0.17 -20.92 0.70
C VAL A 16 -0.35 -20.08 1.86
N GLU A 17 -1.22 -20.65 2.68
CA GLU A 17 -1.60 -20.08 3.96
C GLU A 17 -0.47 -20.33 4.98
N LYS A 18 0.61 -19.54 4.87
CA LYS A 18 1.68 -19.51 5.88
C LYS A 18 1.18 -18.84 7.17
N ALA A 19 2.00 -18.91 8.23
CA ALA A 19 1.79 -18.17 9.47
C ALA A 19 1.22 -16.76 9.20
N SER A 20 0.13 -16.43 9.88
CA SER A 20 -0.72 -15.28 9.53
C SER A 20 0.04 -13.96 9.66
N ALA A 21 0.54 -13.45 8.53
CA ALA A 21 1.22 -12.18 8.42
C ALA A 21 0.56 -11.36 7.32
N ALA A 22 0.20 -10.12 7.67
CA ALA A 22 -0.36 -9.13 6.78
C ALA A 22 0.64 -7.98 6.64
N VAL A 23 1.11 -7.73 5.42
CA VAL A 23 2.06 -6.66 5.15
C VAL A 23 1.31 -5.52 4.46
N VAL A 24 1.35 -4.33 5.07
CA VAL A 24 0.64 -3.13 4.63
C VAL A 24 1.63 -2.06 4.21
N ASP A 25 1.40 -1.49 3.03
CA ASP A 25 2.14 -0.34 2.54
C ASP A 25 1.32 0.49 1.54
N ALA A 26 1.78 1.69 1.22
CA ALA A 26 1.14 2.60 0.29
C ALA A 26 2.09 3.04 -0.84
N THR A 27 1.57 3.02 -2.07
CA THR A 27 2.25 3.58 -3.25
C THR A 27 1.45 4.72 -3.87
N ILE A 28 2.14 5.65 -4.53
CA ILE A 28 1.52 6.75 -5.26
C ILE A 28 1.32 6.33 -6.71
N ILE A 29 0.11 6.54 -7.22
CA ILE A 29 -0.24 6.34 -8.63
C ILE A 29 -0.51 7.72 -9.22
N GLN A 30 0.28 8.13 -10.21
CA GLN A 30 0.05 9.42 -10.88
C GLN A 30 -1.27 9.40 -11.65
N THR A 31 -2.00 10.51 -11.71
CA THR A 31 -3.20 10.61 -12.55
C THR A 31 -2.88 10.46 -14.05
N ALA A 32 -3.89 10.13 -14.87
CA ALA A 32 -3.77 9.91 -16.31
C ALA A 32 -3.42 11.18 -17.13
N GLY A 33 -3.15 12.33 -16.50
CA GLY A 33 -3.16 13.62 -17.20
C GLY A 33 -2.20 14.72 -16.73
N SER A 34 -1.10 14.44 -16.03
CA SER A 34 -0.24 15.52 -15.50
C SER A 34 1.22 15.45 -15.98
N LYS A 35 1.52 16.12 -17.11
CA LYS A 35 2.79 16.86 -17.22
C LYS A 35 2.49 18.30 -16.80
N GLN A 36 2.68 18.64 -15.53
CA GLN A 36 2.63 20.04 -15.11
C GLN A 36 4.06 20.53 -14.88
N ARG A 37 4.34 21.71 -15.47
CA ARG A 37 5.67 22.32 -15.63
C ARG A 37 6.02 23.33 -14.51
N GLN A 38 5.15 23.51 -13.51
CA GLN A 38 5.31 24.54 -12.49
C GLN A 38 5.24 23.94 -11.07
N THR A 39 6.07 24.52 -10.20
CA THR A 39 6.14 24.23 -8.78
C THR A 39 4.84 24.61 -8.09
N ILE A 40 4.33 23.71 -7.27
CA ILE A 40 3.16 23.95 -6.43
C ILE A 40 3.68 24.06 -5.01
N GLU A 41 3.37 25.15 -4.32
CA GLU A 41 3.67 25.26 -2.90
C GLU A 41 2.63 24.46 -2.11
N VAL A 42 3.12 23.57 -1.25
CA VAL A 42 2.28 22.91 -0.25
C VAL A 42 2.82 23.30 1.11
N ASP A 43 1.92 23.53 2.06
CA ASP A 43 2.26 23.73 3.46
C ASP A 43 2.81 22.44 4.10
N GLU A 44 3.19 22.53 5.38
CA GLU A 44 3.78 21.43 6.12
C GLU A 44 2.79 20.26 6.32
N GLU A 45 1.48 20.51 6.23
CA GLU A 45 0.41 19.52 6.24
C GLU A 45 0.17 18.85 4.86
N GLY A 46 0.81 19.35 3.79
CA GLY A 46 0.61 18.87 2.42
C GLY A 46 -0.66 19.41 1.77
N GLN A 47 -1.30 20.42 2.38
CA GLN A 47 -2.30 21.25 1.75
C GLN A 47 -1.64 22.22 0.77
N VAL A 48 -2.31 22.48 -0.34
CA VAL A 48 -1.73 23.28 -1.41
C VAL A 48 -1.93 24.76 -1.11
N SER A 49 -0.85 25.46 -0.78
CA SER A 49 -0.84 26.90 -0.56
C SER A 49 -0.69 27.63 -1.90
N GLY A 50 -1.77 27.72 -2.68
CA GLY A 50 -1.79 28.54 -3.90
C GLY A 50 -2.80 28.08 -4.96
N GLN A 51 -3.01 28.94 -5.97
CA GLN A 51 -3.79 28.60 -7.17
C GLN A 51 -3.07 27.52 -7.97
N THR A 52 -3.40 26.25 -7.70
CA THR A 52 -3.06 25.17 -8.63
C THR A 52 -3.88 25.30 -9.89
N THR A 53 -3.25 25.03 -11.05
CA THR A 53 -4.01 24.80 -12.27
C THR A 53 -5.01 23.67 -11.99
N PRO A 54 -6.32 23.88 -12.21
CA PRO A 54 -7.32 22.85 -11.99
C PRO A 54 -6.98 21.60 -12.79
N SER A 55 -6.91 20.47 -12.09
CA SER A 55 -6.75 19.16 -12.72
C SER A 55 -8.03 18.82 -13.49
N LYS A 56 -7.89 18.21 -14.68
CA LYS A 56 -9.02 17.57 -15.37
C LYS A 56 -9.59 16.38 -14.58
N ASP A 57 -8.80 15.84 -13.66
CA ASP A 57 -9.17 14.78 -12.74
C ASP A 57 -9.61 15.40 -11.40
N SER A 58 -10.92 15.43 -11.14
CA SER A 58 -11.53 16.05 -9.95
C SER A 58 -11.17 15.36 -8.64
N ASP A 59 -10.77 14.09 -8.70
CA ASP A 59 -10.54 13.25 -7.52
C ASP A 59 -9.05 13.15 -7.16
N ALA A 60 -8.16 13.52 -8.10
CA ALA A 60 -6.73 13.53 -7.85
C ALA A 60 -6.33 14.70 -6.94
N ARG A 61 -5.35 14.46 -6.06
CA ARG A 61 -4.78 15.50 -5.19
C ARG A 61 -3.27 15.51 -5.27
N TRP A 62 -2.67 16.65 -4.95
CA TRP A 62 -1.23 16.85 -4.95
C TRP A 62 -0.58 16.28 -3.68
N ILE A 63 0.63 15.75 -3.82
CA ILE A 63 1.49 15.39 -2.70
C ILE A 63 2.95 15.67 -3.05
N LYS A 64 3.73 16.13 -2.08
CA LYS A 64 5.20 16.18 -2.17
C LYS A 64 5.79 14.89 -1.62
N LYS A 65 6.47 14.11 -2.46
CA LYS A 65 7.16 12.87 -2.05
C LYS A 65 8.57 12.87 -2.63
N ASN A 66 9.57 12.74 -1.76
CA ASN A 66 11.00 12.78 -2.10
C ASN A 66 11.39 14.08 -2.84
N GLY A 67 10.90 15.22 -2.36
CA GLY A 67 11.15 16.53 -2.99
C GLY A 67 10.40 16.78 -4.30
N LEU A 68 9.69 15.78 -4.84
CA LEU A 68 8.94 15.88 -6.08
C LEU A 68 7.44 16.00 -5.83
N TYR A 69 6.79 16.91 -6.55
CA TYR A 69 5.34 17.04 -6.57
C TYR A 69 4.71 16.01 -7.50
N LYS A 70 3.68 15.33 -7.01
CA LYS A 70 2.92 14.32 -7.76
C LYS A 70 1.43 14.58 -7.57
N LEU A 71 0.71 14.63 -8.68
CA LEU A 71 -0.74 14.63 -8.70
C LEU A 71 -1.26 13.21 -8.93
N GLY A 72 -2.17 12.75 -8.10
CA GLY A 72 -2.84 11.48 -8.33
C GLY A 72 -3.49 10.89 -7.08
N TYR A 73 -3.23 9.60 -6.90
CA TYR A 73 -3.87 8.74 -5.92
C TYR A 73 -2.84 8.03 -5.06
N LYS A 74 -3.30 7.52 -3.93
CA LYS A 74 -2.55 6.63 -3.05
C LYS A 74 -3.26 5.29 -3.00
N GLN A 75 -2.53 4.22 -3.28
CA GLN A 75 -3.03 2.86 -3.13
C GLN A 75 -2.42 2.24 -1.87
N HIS A 76 -3.25 2.10 -0.84
CA HIS A 76 -2.96 1.32 0.35
C HIS A 76 -3.21 -0.15 0.02
N THR A 77 -2.22 -1.00 0.26
CA THR A 77 -2.22 -2.40 -0.16
C THR A 77 -1.88 -3.28 1.01
N ARG A 78 -2.67 -4.35 1.20
CA ARG A 78 -2.34 -5.47 2.07
C ARG A 78 -1.92 -6.66 1.23
N THR A 79 -0.76 -7.22 1.52
CA THR A 79 -0.33 -8.52 1.01
C THR A 79 -0.20 -9.54 2.12
N ASP A 80 -0.16 -10.82 1.74
CA ASP A 80 0.36 -11.87 2.63
C ASP A 80 1.90 -11.82 2.71
N ALA A 81 2.48 -12.77 3.44
CA ALA A 81 3.93 -12.95 3.59
C ALA A 81 4.67 -13.26 2.28
N GLU A 82 3.96 -13.71 1.23
CA GLU A 82 4.54 -14.10 -0.05
C GLU A 82 4.35 -13.02 -1.13
N GLY A 83 3.59 -11.97 -0.82
CA GLY A 83 3.34 -10.85 -1.72
C GLY A 83 2.13 -11.06 -2.63
N TYR A 84 1.21 -11.97 -2.30
CA TYR A 84 -0.11 -11.96 -2.94
C TYR A 84 -0.92 -10.80 -2.37
N ILE A 85 -1.48 -9.97 -3.25
CA ILE A 85 -2.32 -8.84 -2.85
C ILE A 85 -3.67 -9.37 -2.39
N GLU A 86 -4.04 -9.07 -1.15
CA GLU A 86 -5.28 -9.53 -0.56
C GLU A 86 -6.35 -8.45 -0.53
N LYS A 87 -5.93 -7.21 -0.26
CA LYS A 87 -6.85 -6.07 -0.12
C LYS A 87 -6.21 -4.77 -0.58
N LEU A 88 -7.05 -3.89 -1.11
CA LEU A 88 -6.68 -2.58 -1.62
C LEU A 88 -7.64 -1.54 -1.06
N HIS A 89 -7.13 -0.35 -0.81
CA HIS A 89 -7.91 0.85 -0.51
C HIS A 89 -7.27 2.02 -1.24
N ILE A 90 -8.05 2.74 -2.04
CA ILE A 90 -7.54 3.81 -2.91
C ILE A 90 -8.11 5.12 -2.41
N THR A 91 -7.23 6.11 -2.27
CA THR A 91 -7.57 7.47 -1.84
C THR A 91 -6.90 8.49 -2.76
N PRO A 92 -7.25 9.78 -2.67
CA PRO A 92 -6.44 10.84 -3.23
C PRO A 92 -5.01 10.83 -2.64
N ALA A 93 -4.02 11.34 -3.38
CA ALA A 93 -2.61 11.20 -2.99
C ALA A 93 -2.21 11.91 -1.68
N ASN A 94 -2.90 12.98 -1.29
CA ASN A 94 -2.63 13.73 -0.07
C ASN A 94 -3.16 13.04 1.20
N ALA A 95 -3.99 12.01 1.06
CA ALA A 95 -4.61 11.35 2.21
C ALA A 95 -3.55 10.70 3.12
N HIS A 96 -3.56 11.03 4.41
CA HIS A 96 -2.58 10.51 5.36
C HIS A 96 -2.77 9.01 5.61
N GLU A 97 -1.69 8.23 5.52
CA GLU A 97 -1.70 6.78 5.69
C GLU A 97 -2.30 6.33 7.02
N CYS A 98 -2.05 7.08 8.09
CA CYS A 98 -2.53 6.77 9.43
C CYS A 98 -4.06 6.67 9.54
N LYS A 99 -4.84 7.28 8.63
CA LYS A 99 -6.31 7.24 8.62
C LYS A 99 -6.90 6.12 7.77
N HIS A 100 -6.05 5.31 7.13
CA HIS A 100 -6.47 4.37 6.10
C HIS A 100 -5.99 2.93 6.34
N LEU A 101 -5.60 2.60 7.58
CA LEU A 101 -5.28 1.22 7.96
C LEU A 101 -6.55 0.36 8.12
N SER A 102 -7.58 0.88 8.80
CA SER A 102 -8.78 0.12 9.20
C SER A 102 -9.45 -0.65 8.05
N PRO A 103 -9.66 -0.07 6.84
CA PRO A 103 -10.22 -0.81 5.71
C PRO A 103 -9.39 -2.04 5.32
N LEU A 104 -8.07 -2.02 5.53
CA LEU A 104 -7.18 -3.14 5.22
C LEU A 104 -7.19 -4.24 6.28
N LEU A 105 -7.67 -4.00 7.50
CA LEU A 105 -7.68 -4.99 8.58
C LEU A 105 -8.83 -5.99 8.48
N GLU A 106 -9.92 -5.63 7.79
CA GLU A 106 -11.10 -6.48 7.69
C GLU A 106 -10.78 -7.82 7.00
N GLY A 107 -11.32 -8.90 7.59
CA GLY A 107 -11.16 -10.27 7.14
C GLY A 107 -9.84 -10.92 7.55
N LEU A 108 -9.01 -10.27 8.36
CA LEU A 108 -7.82 -10.90 8.95
C LEU A 108 -8.20 -11.84 10.10
N PRO A 109 -7.61 -13.05 10.17
CA PRO A 109 -7.72 -13.91 11.35
C PRO A 109 -7.13 -13.25 12.59
N LYS A 110 -7.71 -13.56 13.76
CA LYS A 110 -7.14 -13.20 15.06
C LYS A 110 -5.72 -13.74 15.19
N GLY A 111 -4.85 -13.00 15.88
CA GLY A 111 -3.43 -13.33 16.03
C GLY A 111 -2.56 -13.01 14.81
N THR A 112 -3.14 -12.53 13.71
CA THR A 112 -2.35 -12.09 12.54
C THR A 112 -1.45 -10.92 12.92
N THR A 113 -0.17 -10.99 12.55
CA THR A 113 0.75 -9.85 12.71
C THR A 113 0.60 -8.88 11.54
N VAL A 114 0.33 -7.61 11.84
CA VAL A 114 0.17 -6.56 10.83
C VAL A 114 1.45 -5.73 10.76
N TYR A 115 2.24 -5.96 9.71
CA TYR A 115 3.48 -5.23 9.43
C TYR A 115 3.19 -3.99 8.60
N ALA A 116 3.42 -2.80 9.14
CA ALA A 116 3.16 -1.54 8.44
C ALA A 116 4.27 -0.49 8.67
N ASP A 117 4.32 0.48 7.77
CA ASP A 117 5.28 1.58 7.82
C ASP A 117 5.00 2.56 8.96
N LYS A 118 5.95 3.48 9.18
CA LYS A 118 5.82 4.54 10.19
C LYS A 118 4.74 5.59 9.85
N GLY A 119 4.27 5.64 8.60
CA GLY A 119 3.14 6.46 8.17
C GLY A 119 1.81 5.97 8.74
N TYR A 120 1.69 4.67 9.04
CA TYR A 120 0.55 4.09 9.76
C TYR A 120 0.66 4.19 11.29
N ASP A 121 1.74 4.78 11.83
CA ASP A 121 1.90 4.94 13.27
C ASP A 121 0.89 5.95 13.85
N SER A 122 -0.12 5.45 14.58
CA SER A 122 -1.05 6.26 15.37
C SER A 122 -1.62 5.47 16.56
N ALA A 123 -2.14 6.17 17.57
CA ALA A 123 -2.84 5.54 18.68
C ALA A 123 -4.12 4.82 18.21
N GLU A 124 -4.89 5.48 17.36
CA GLU A 124 -6.10 4.94 16.71
C GLU A 124 -5.84 3.62 15.97
N ASN A 125 -4.76 3.53 15.19
CA ASN A 125 -4.43 2.29 14.49
C ASN A 125 -4.05 1.16 15.43
N ARG A 126 -3.38 1.46 16.55
CA ARG A 126 -3.06 0.44 17.56
C ARG A 126 -4.31 -0.05 18.28
N GLN A 127 -5.21 0.85 18.60
CA GLN A 127 -6.51 0.50 19.16
C GLN A 127 -7.28 -0.42 18.19
N HIS A 128 -7.31 -0.10 16.90
CA HIS A 128 -7.94 -0.98 15.90
C HIS A 128 -7.29 -2.37 15.78
N LEU A 129 -5.97 -2.48 16.01
CA LEU A 129 -5.31 -3.79 16.06
C LEU A 129 -5.75 -4.57 17.31
N GLU A 130 -5.76 -3.91 18.47
CA GLU A 130 -6.13 -4.50 19.75
C GLU A 130 -7.59 -4.99 19.77
N GLU A 131 -8.54 -4.15 19.35
CA GLU A 131 -9.96 -4.47 19.23
C GLU A 131 -10.22 -5.69 18.34
N ARG A 132 -9.36 -5.90 17.33
CA ARG A 132 -9.44 -7.02 16.39
C ARG A 132 -8.57 -8.22 16.78
N GLN A 133 -7.88 -8.15 17.92
CA GLN A 133 -6.95 -9.16 18.41
C GLN A 133 -5.82 -9.46 17.40
N LEU A 134 -5.28 -8.42 16.78
CA LEU A 134 -4.17 -8.45 15.83
C LEU A 134 -2.87 -7.99 16.51
N LEU A 135 -1.72 -8.50 16.04
CA LEU A 135 -0.42 -8.18 16.63
C LEU A 135 0.20 -6.92 15.97
N ASP A 136 0.75 -6.02 16.81
CA ASP A 136 1.37 -4.74 16.38
C ASP A 136 2.75 -4.94 15.76
N GLY A 137 2.78 -5.00 14.43
CA GLY A 137 3.98 -4.88 13.59
C GLY A 137 4.17 -3.49 12.95
N ILE A 138 3.52 -2.44 13.46
CA ILE A 138 3.64 -1.07 12.91
C ILE A 138 4.96 -0.44 13.37
N MET A 139 5.77 0.02 12.42
CA MET A 139 7.02 0.73 12.72
C MET A 139 6.77 1.99 13.54
N ARG A 140 7.66 2.30 14.50
CA ARG A 140 7.56 3.51 15.31
C ARG A 140 8.06 4.74 14.54
N LYS A 141 7.36 5.86 14.66
CA LYS A 141 7.67 7.16 14.08
C LYS A 141 8.33 8.05 15.14
N ALA A 142 9.46 8.66 14.81
CA ALA A 142 10.05 9.71 15.64
C ALA A 142 9.09 10.90 15.72
N CYS A 143 8.99 11.53 16.89
CA CYS A 143 8.20 12.74 17.09
C CYS A 143 9.11 13.95 17.27
N ARG A 144 8.56 15.16 17.13
CA ARG A 144 9.31 16.40 17.37
C ARG A 144 9.95 16.34 18.76
N ASN A 145 11.26 16.58 18.83
CA ASN A 145 12.08 16.52 20.04
C ASN A 145 12.08 15.15 20.76
N ARG A 146 11.66 14.08 20.08
CA ARG A 146 11.65 12.71 20.63
C ARG A 146 12.16 11.74 19.56
N PRO A 147 13.49 11.57 19.45
CA PRO A 147 14.08 10.61 18.53
C PRO A 147 13.70 9.17 18.93
N LEU A 148 13.85 8.23 17.99
CA LEU A 148 13.65 6.81 18.29
C LEU A 148 14.74 6.30 19.25
N THR A 149 14.34 5.47 20.21
CA THR A 149 15.30 4.75 21.04
C THR A 149 16.06 3.70 20.21
N GLU A 150 17.18 3.20 20.72
CA GLU A 150 17.92 2.12 20.06
C GLU A 150 17.05 0.88 19.85
N THR A 151 16.25 0.51 20.86
CA THR A 151 15.31 -0.62 20.79
C THR A 151 14.27 -0.41 19.70
N GLN A 152 13.69 0.79 19.61
CA GLN A 152 12.74 1.12 18.54
C GLN A 152 13.40 1.10 17.15
N THR A 153 14.64 1.56 17.06
CA THR A 153 15.42 1.55 15.81
C THR A 153 15.74 0.11 15.37
N LYS A 154 16.18 -0.75 16.30
CA LYS A 154 16.42 -2.18 16.06
C LYS A 154 15.13 -2.89 15.63
N ARG A 155 14.01 -2.63 16.33
CA ARG A 155 12.67 -3.15 15.96
C ARG A 155 12.28 -2.71 14.54
N ASN A 156 12.37 -1.42 14.23
CA ASN A 156 12.04 -0.90 12.91
C ASN A 156 12.89 -1.54 11.81
N ARG A 157 14.18 -1.76 12.04
CA ARG A 157 15.07 -2.45 11.09
C ARG A 157 14.63 -3.89 10.81
N TYR A 158 14.19 -4.62 11.84
CA TYR A 158 13.65 -5.97 11.66
C TYR A 158 12.35 -5.94 10.84
N LEU A 159 11.40 -5.06 11.21
CA LEU A 159 10.10 -4.96 10.52
C LEU A 159 10.25 -4.55 9.04
N SER A 160 11.21 -3.67 8.72
CA SER A 160 11.48 -3.28 7.33
C SER A 160 11.85 -4.46 6.44
N LYS A 161 12.54 -5.48 6.96
CA LYS A 161 12.90 -6.68 6.17
C LYS A 161 11.66 -7.46 5.74
N THR A 162 10.70 -7.64 6.64
CA THR A 162 9.43 -8.31 6.34
C THR A 162 8.61 -7.51 5.32
N ARG A 163 8.64 -6.17 5.42
CA ARG A 163 7.88 -5.29 4.53
C ARG A 163 8.39 -5.26 3.09
N TYR A 164 9.60 -5.73 2.82
CA TYR A 164 10.15 -5.78 1.45
C TYR A 164 9.24 -6.53 0.45
N VAL A 165 8.45 -7.49 0.91
CA VAL A 165 7.57 -8.30 0.04
C VAL A 165 6.49 -7.47 -0.68
N VAL A 166 5.91 -6.47 -0.01
CA VAL A 166 4.91 -5.59 -0.65
C VAL A 166 5.58 -4.60 -1.61
N GLU A 167 6.82 -4.18 -1.33
CA GLU A 167 7.61 -3.35 -2.25
C GLU A 167 7.93 -4.10 -3.55
N GLN A 168 8.19 -5.42 -3.50
CA GLN A 168 8.33 -6.25 -4.70
C GLN A 168 7.04 -6.29 -5.52
N SER A 169 5.90 -6.36 -4.84
CA SER A 169 4.59 -6.33 -5.49
C SER A 169 4.35 -5.00 -6.20
N PHE A 170 4.67 -3.87 -5.55
CA PHE A 170 4.64 -2.55 -6.17
C PHE A 170 5.61 -2.44 -7.34
N GLY A 171 6.84 -2.96 -7.20
CA GLY A 171 7.82 -3.00 -8.28
C GLY A 171 7.30 -3.73 -9.51
N THR A 172 6.57 -4.84 -9.32
CA THR A 172 5.96 -5.62 -10.38
C THR A 172 4.79 -4.87 -11.02
N LEU A 173 3.89 -4.27 -10.22
CA LEU A 173 2.81 -3.41 -10.70
C LEU A 173 3.33 -2.27 -11.57
N HIS A 174 4.35 -1.56 -11.10
CA HIS A 174 4.91 -0.42 -11.81
C HIS A 174 5.60 -0.84 -13.11
N ARG A 175 6.43 -1.89 -13.09
CA ARG A 175 7.28 -2.27 -14.24
C ARG A 175 6.54 -3.13 -15.27
N LYS A 176 5.91 -4.22 -14.84
CA LYS A 176 5.24 -5.15 -15.77
C LYS A 176 3.87 -4.66 -16.18
N PHE A 177 3.11 -4.10 -15.25
CA PHE A 177 1.73 -3.68 -15.51
C PHE A 177 1.58 -2.18 -15.81
N ARG A 178 2.70 -1.44 -15.90
CA ARG A 178 2.78 0.00 -16.18
C ARG A 178 1.94 0.85 -15.21
N TYR A 179 1.84 0.40 -13.97
CA TYR A 179 0.89 0.94 -12.98
C TYR A 179 1.53 1.95 -12.02
N ALA A 180 2.54 2.69 -12.47
CA ALA A 180 2.97 3.92 -11.79
C ALA A 180 2.04 5.11 -12.09
N ARG A 181 1.17 4.96 -13.10
CA ARG A 181 0.20 5.95 -13.58
C ARG A 181 -1.15 5.28 -13.81
N ALA A 182 -2.21 5.97 -13.41
CA ALA A 182 -3.59 5.61 -13.70
C ALA A 182 -3.86 5.76 -15.20
N ALA A 183 -4.71 4.89 -15.73
CA ALA A 183 -5.18 4.98 -17.12
C ALA A 183 -6.45 5.82 -17.24
N TYR A 184 -7.12 6.08 -16.12
CA TYR A 184 -8.42 6.75 -16.06
C TYR A 184 -8.40 7.90 -15.04
N PHE A 185 -9.37 8.80 -15.16
CA PHE A 185 -9.71 9.79 -14.15
C PHE A 185 -10.84 9.29 -13.25
N GLY A 186 -10.89 9.82 -12.03
CA GLY A 186 -11.90 9.49 -11.04
C GLY A 186 -11.53 8.28 -10.18
N LEU A 187 -11.78 8.40 -8.89
CA LEU A 187 -11.42 7.44 -7.84
C LEU A 187 -12.01 6.06 -8.11
N ILE A 188 -13.26 6.00 -8.59
CA ILE A 188 -13.96 4.74 -8.90
C ILE A 188 -13.24 3.97 -10.01
N LYS A 189 -12.87 4.65 -11.11
CA LYS A 189 -12.19 4.02 -12.25
C LYS A 189 -10.77 3.60 -11.89
N VAL A 190 -10.07 4.44 -11.12
CA VAL A 190 -8.72 4.11 -10.64
C VAL A 190 -8.76 2.93 -9.67
N SER A 191 -9.73 2.88 -8.76
CA SER A 191 -9.94 1.74 -7.86
C SER A 191 -10.22 0.45 -8.64
N ALA A 192 -11.09 0.49 -9.66
CA ALA A 192 -11.33 -0.66 -10.53
C ALA A 192 -10.05 -1.11 -11.25
N GLN A 193 -9.27 -0.15 -11.78
CA GLN A 193 -7.96 -0.43 -12.39
C GLN A 193 -7.00 -1.09 -11.39
N SER A 194 -6.89 -0.58 -10.15
CA SER A 194 -6.05 -1.16 -9.09
C SER A 194 -6.40 -2.62 -8.84
N HIS A 195 -7.70 -2.91 -8.71
CA HIS A 195 -8.18 -4.26 -8.44
C HIS A 195 -7.85 -5.21 -9.59
N LEU A 196 -8.09 -4.81 -10.85
CA LEU A 196 -7.72 -5.61 -12.03
C LEU A 196 -6.21 -5.88 -12.08
N LYS A 197 -5.39 -4.87 -11.80
CA LYS A 197 -3.93 -5.00 -11.79
C LYS A 197 -3.43 -5.93 -10.68
N ALA A 198 -4.03 -5.88 -9.49
CA ALA A 198 -3.73 -6.81 -8.42
C ALA A 198 -4.13 -8.26 -8.77
N MET A 199 -5.27 -8.46 -9.42
CA MET A 199 -5.67 -9.77 -9.93
C MET A 199 -4.65 -10.32 -10.92
N CYS A 200 -4.21 -9.51 -11.91
CA CYS A 200 -3.17 -9.92 -12.85
C CYS A 200 -1.83 -10.23 -12.15
N LEU A 201 -1.43 -9.45 -11.14
CA LEU A 201 -0.20 -9.72 -10.38
C LEU A 201 -0.27 -11.06 -9.64
N ASN A 202 -1.38 -11.34 -8.97
CA ASN A 202 -1.55 -12.59 -8.24
C ASN A 202 -1.53 -13.79 -9.19
N LEU A 203 -2.21 -13.69 -10.34
CA LEU A 203 -2.17 -14.73 -11.38
C LEU A 203 -0.76 -14.93 -11.95
N LEU A 204 -0.01 -13.86 -12.19
CA LEU A 204 1.39 -13.94 -12.63
C LEU A 204 2.27 -14.64 -11.59
N LYS A 205 2.11 -14.29 -10.30
CA LYS A 205 2.85 -14.97 -9.21
C LYS A 205 2.51 -16.47 -9.16
N ALA A 206 1.24 -16.81 -9.29
CA ALA A 206 0.78 -18.20 -9.30
C ALA A 206 1.34 -18.97 -10.50
N ALA A 207 1.34 -18.37 -11.70
CA ALA A 207 1.93 -18.97 -12.89
C ALA A 207 3.45 -19.21 -12.72
N ASN A 208 4.17 -18.26 -12.13
CA ASN A 208 5.61 -18.40 -11.88
C ASN A 208 5.94 -19.53 -10.89
N ARG A 209 5.00 -19.88 -9.99
CA ARG A 209 5.16 -21.04 -9.10
C ARG A 209 5.08 -22.37 -9.85
N LEU A 210 4.24 -22.45 -10.87
CA LEU A 210 4.12 -23.64 -11.70
C LEU A 210 5.35 -23.86 -12.58
N SER A 211 6.03 -22.77 -12.98
CA SER A 211 7.22 -22.84 -13.84
C SER A 211 8.54 -23.01 -13.09
N ALA A 212 8.54 -22.90 -11.76
CA ALA A 212 9.75 -23.13 -10.98
C ALA A 212 10.04 -24.64 -10.95
N PRO A 213 11.24 -25.12 -11.36
CA PRO A 213 11.58 -26.52 -11.20
C PRO A 213 11.44 -26.86 -9.71
N VAL A 214 10.67 -27.91 -9.41
CA VAL A 214 10.64 -28.49 -8.07
C VAL A 214 12.09 -28.91 -7.80
N ALA A 215 12.76 -28.22 -6.88
CA ALA A 215 14.05 -28.68 -6.38
C ALA A 215 13.77 -30.06 -5.76
N ALA A 216 14.26 -31.10 -6.43
CA ALA A 216 14.23 -32.48 -5.98
C ALA A 216 15.21 -32.68 -4.82
#